data_AF-A0A1U7GFU9-F1
#
_entry.id   AF-A0A1U7GFU9-F1
#
_cell.length_a   1.000
_cell.length_b   1.000
_cell.length_c   1.000
_cell.angle_alpha   90.00
_cell.angle_beta   90.00
_cell.angle_gamma   90.00
#
_symmetry.space_group_name_H-M   'P 1'
#
loop_
_entity.id
_entity.type
_entity.pdbx_description
1 polymer ?
#
loop_
_entity_poly.entity_id
_entity_poly.type
_entity_poly.pdbx_seq_one_letter_code
_entity_poly.pdbx_strand_id
1 'polypeptide(L)'
;MKPTRLAIVLGLLACAVGGVHADPPGLRPLDIGAAAPDFDLPGVDGSNHALKDYADAKALVVVFTCNHCPTAQAYEARLAKLYEDYKPKDVAVVAISPNDPKAVRLDELGYTDLDDSFEHMKIRARDHKYPYPYLYDGESQAVAKAYGCLATPHVFIFDAERKLRYQGRFDDAEVKTPKSHDAIAALDAILAGRDVATPTTRVFGCSTKWSDKQADARKSLETWDAEPVAIEPIDLAGVAKLAKNEGDKYTVVNVWATWCGPCVQELPEFVTMNRMYRGRPFRLVTISLDDVAKKADALATLKAHHVAATNYILNSSDRDAFAEALDPKWPGPVPYTLILAPGGEVVYRKAGGIDPLEVRRAIVAKIGRTY
;
A
#
# COMPACT_ATOMS: atom_id res chain seq x y z
N MET A 1 39.16 24.89 52.86
CA MET A 1 37.94 24.14 52.51
C MET A 1 38.14 23.50 51.14
N LYS A 2 38.31 22.18 51.08
CA LYS A 2 38.40 21.41 49.82
C LYS A 2 37.00 20.88 49.49
N PRO A 3 36.47 21.02 48.27
CA PRO A 3 35.13 20.53 47.96
C PRO A 3 35.19 19.02 47.66
N THR A 4 34.31 18.29 48.33
CA THR A 4 34.07 16.85 48.22
C THR A 4 33.44 16.54 46.85
N ARG A 5 34.04 15.64 46.07
CA ARG A 5 33.43 15.12 44.83
C ARG A 5 32.39 14.05 45.19
N LEU A 6 31.12 14.33 44.92
CA LEU A 6 30.02 13.39 45.02
C LEU A 6 30.06 12.45 43.81
N ALA A 7 30.31 11.16 44.03
CA ALA A 7 30.26 10.14 42.99
C ALA A 7 28.80 9.76 42.73
N ILE A 8 28.26 10.14 41.55
CA ILE A 8 26.98 9.67 41.05
C ILE A 8 27.21 8.32 40.39
N VAL A 9 26.71 7.25 41.01
CA VAL A 9 26.65 5.91 40.40
C VAL A 9 25.45 5.91 39.45
N LEU A 10 25.71 6.03 38.14
CA LEU A 10 24.70 5.77 37.11
C LEU A 10 24.52 4.26 36.98
N GLY A 11 23.40 3.74 37.48
CA GLY A 11 22.95 2.39 37.16
C GLY A 11 22.54 2.30 35.70
N LEU A 12 23.29 1.54 34.89
CA LEU A 12 22.89 1.16 33.53
C LEU A 12 21.74 0.16 33.63
N LEU A 13 20.51 0.64 33.45
CA LEU A 13 19.36 -0.20 33.15
C LEU A 13 19.53 -0.69 31.71
N ALA A 14 20.02 -1.91 31.52
CA ALA A 14 20.07 -2.56 30.22
C ALA A 14 18.64 -2.87 29.77
N CYS A 15 18.04 -1.98 28.97
CA CYS A 15 16.86 -2.32 28.19
C CYS A 15 17.28 -3.35 27.13
N ALA A 16 16.90 -4.60 27.32
CA ALA A 16 17.00 -5.61 26.28
C ALA A 16 16.08 -5.20 25.13
N VAL A 17 16.66 -4.64 24.07
CA VAL A 17 15.97 -4.44 22.80
C VAL A 17 15.78 -5.82 22.17
N GLY A 18 14.66 -6.47 22.48
CA GLY A 18 14.23 -7.65 21.74
C GLY A 18 14.00 -7.24 20.29
N GLY A 19 14.90 -7.64 19.39
CA GLY A 19 14.80 -7.31 17.97
C GLY A 19 13.51 -7.86 17.39
N VAL A 20 12.62 -6.97 16.95
CA VAL A 20 11.45 -7.33 16.16
C VAL A 20 11.97 -7.80 14.80
N HIS A 21 12.07 -9.12 14.62
CA HIS A 21 12.43 -9.68 13.32
C HIS A 21 11.23 -9.54 12.39
N ALA A 22 11.49 -9.05 11.17
CA ALA A 22 10.47 -8.92 10.13
C ALA A 22 9.98 -10.29 9.66
N ASP A 23 10.84 -11.30 9.68
CA ASP A 23 10.55 -12.66 9.23
C ASP A 23 10.22 -13.62 10.38
N PRO A 24 9.43 -14.69 10.13
CA PRO A 24 9.21 -15.78 11.06
C PRO A 24 10.53 -16.43 11.48
N PRO A 25 10.64 -16.89 12.73
CA PRO A 25 11.82 -17.60 13.20
C PRO A 25 12.18 -18.78 12.29
N GLY A 26 13.41 -18.82 11.82
CA GLY A 26 13.94 -19.93 11.02
C GLY A 26 13.63 -19.88 9.52
N LEU A 27 12.98 -18.82 9.02
CA LEU A 27 12.79 -18.63 7.58
C LEU A 27 14.16 -18.51 6.88
N ARG A 28 14.36 -19.30 5.83
CA ARG A 28 15.55 -19.23 4.96
C ARG A 28 15.13 -19.45 3.51
N PRO A 29 15.66 -18.68 2.55
CA PRO A 29 15.49 -18.97 1.13
C PRO A 29 15.96 -20.38 0.80
N LEU A 30 15.31 -20.99 -0.20
CA LEU A 30 15.77 -22.24 -0.78
C LEU A 30 17.24 -22.17 -1.24
N ASP A 31 17.98 -23.25 -1.00
CA ASP A 31 19.32 -23.42 -1.54
C ASP A 31 19.28 -23.71 -3.03
N ILE A 32 20.30 -23.24 -3.76
CA ILE A 32 20.48 -23.58 -5.17
C ILE A 32 20.59 -25.10 -5.33
N GLY A 33 19.84 -25.66 -6.27
CA GLY A 33 19.69 -27.10 -6.49
C GLY A 33 18.54 -27.76 -5.71
N ALA A 34 17.87 -27.05 -4.80
CA ALA A 34 16.66 -27.55 -4.16
C ALA A 34 15.54 -27.79 -5.19
N ALA A 35 14.68 -28.79 -4.95
CA ALA A 35 13.47 -28.96 -5.74
C ALA A 35 12.47 -27.84 -5.42
N ALA A 36 11.70 -27.40 -6.42
CA ALA A 36 10.57 -26.50 -6.21
C ALA A 36 9.58 -27.10 -5.19
N PRO A 37 9.31 -26.43 -4.06
CA PRO A 37 8.25 -26.86 -3.17
C PRO A 37 6.90 -26.84 -3.90
N ASP A 38 6.08 -27.85 -3.62
CA ASP A 38 4.76 -28.00 -4.25
C ASP A 38 3.81 -26.89 -3.81
N PHE A 39 2.83 -26.59 -4.65
CA PHE A 39 1.76 -25.64 -4.36
C PHE A 39 0.50 -25.97 -5.16
N ASP A 40 -0.66 -25.55 -4.64
CA ASP A 40 -1.97 -25.51 -5.30
C ASP A 40 -2.68 -24.28 -4.75
N LEU A 41 -2.71 -23.21 -5.54
CA LEU A 41 -3.17 -21.89 -5.08
C LEU A 41 -4.26 -21.32 -5.99
N PRO A 42 -5.23 -20.58 -5.42
CA PRO A 42 -6.25 -19.89 -6.19
C PRO A 42 -5.63 -18.72 -6.98
N GLY A 43 -5.92 -18.67 -8.27
CA GLY A 43 -5.57 -17.59 -9.19
C GLY A 43 -6.68 -16.57 -9.35
N VAL A 44 -6.30 -15.32 -9.63
CA VAL A 44 -7.25 -14.22 -9.92
C VAL A 44 -8.10 -14.46 -11.18
N ASP A 45 -7.72 -15.44 -12.01
CA ASP A 45 -8.46 -15.93 -13.18
C ASP A 45 -9.61 -16.87 -12.83
N GLY A 46 -9.77 -17.22 -11.54
CA GLY A 46 -10.81 -18.11 -11.03
C GLY A 46 -10.46 -19.59 -11.11
N SER A 47 -9.24 -19.95 -11.52
CA SER A 47 -8.73 -21.32 -11.51
C SER A 47 -7.69 -21.52 -10.43
N ASN A 48 -7.55 -22.76 -9.96
CA ASN A 48 -6.43 -23.15 -9.13
C ASN A 48 -5.24 -23.50 -10.03
N HIS A 49 -4.04 -23.17 -9.57
CA HIS A 49 -2.78 -23.46 -10.26
C HIS A 49 -1.88 -24.24 -9.33
N ALA A 50 -1.42 -25.40 -9.79
CA ALA A 50 -0.51 -26.27 -9.07
C ALA A 50 0.87 -26.35 -9.74
N LEU A 51 1.92 -26.70 -8.97
CA LEU A 51 3.28 -26.83 -9.51
C LEU A 51 3.34 -27.77 -10.73
N LYS A 52 2.58 -28.87 -10.67
CA LYS A 52 2.48 -29.88 -11.74
C LYS A 52 1.94 -29.32 -13.06
N ASP A 53 1.14 -28.26 -13.03
CA ASP A 53 0.54 -27.68 -14.25
C ASP A 53 1.60 -27.01 -15.13
N TYR A 54 2.78 -26.76 -14.56
CA TYR A 54 3.92 -26.20 -15.25
C TYR A 54 4.90 -27.26 -15.74
N ALA A 55 4.71 -28.57 -15.52
CA ALA A 55 5.72 -29.62 -15.70
C ALA A 55 6.45 -29.62 -17.07
N ASP A 56 5.76 -29.26 -18.14
CA ASP A 56 6.31 -29.28 -19.50
C ASP A 56 7.19 -28.06 -19.84
N ALA A 57 7.20 -27.02 -18.99
CA ALA A 57 8.01 -25.82 -19.23
C ALA A 57 9.52 -26.09 -19.06
N LYS A 58 10.32 -25.58 -20.00
CA LYS A 58 11.80 -25.65 -19.97
C LYS A 58 12.41 -24.93 -18.78
N ALA A 59 11.72 -23.90 -18.28
CA ALA A 59 12.02 -23.23 -17.03
C ALA A 59 10.74 -22.70 -16.40
N LEU A 60 10.73 -22.60 -15.07
CA LEU A 60 9.65 -22.00 -14.29
C LEU A 60 10.20 -20.81 -13.51
N VAL A 61 9.62 -19.64 -13.71
CA VAL A 61 9.89 -18.43 -12.95
C VAL A 61 8.76 -18.21 -11.95
N VAL A 62 9.05 -18.35 -10.66
CA VAL A 62 8.13 -18.01 -9.57
C VAL A 62 8.54 -16.64 -9.02
N VAL A 63 7.61 -15.68 -9.01
CA VAL A 63 7.85 -14.34 -8.46
C VAL A 63 6.88 -14.08 -7.31
N PHE A 64 7.40 -13.98 -6.09
CA PHE A 64 6.60 -13.44 -5.00
C PHE A 64 6.51 -11.92 -5.15
N THR A 65 5.30 -11.37 -5.19
CA THR A 65 5.02 -9.93 -5.43
C THR A 65 3.77 -9.51 -4.67
N CYS A 66 3.37 -8.23 -4.69
CA CYS A 66 2.14 -7.76 -4.04
C CYS A 66 1.56 -6.51 -4.70
N ASN A 67 0.41 -6.04 -4.24
CA ASN A 67 -0.29 -4.89 -4.80
C ASN A 67 0.21 -3.57 -4.22
N HIS A 68 0.57 -3.54 -2.93
CA HIS A 68 0.83 -2.29 -2.22
C HIS A 68 2.29 -1.81 -2.27
N CYS A 69 3.25 -2.72 -2.38
CA CYS A 69 4.66 -2.37 -2.27
C CYS A 69 5.09 -1.49 -3.46
N PRO A 70 5.67 -0.29 -3.23
CA PRO A 70 6.12 0.58 -4.31
C PRO A 70 7.20 -0.09 -5.18
N THR A 71 8.09 -0.88 -4.58
CA THR A 71 9.08 -1.66 -5.31
C THR A 71 8.41 -2.69 -6.21
N ALA A 72 7.49 -3.51 -5.68
CA ALA A 72 6.76 -4.51 -6.47
C ALA A 72 6.01 -3.90 -7.66
N GLN A 73 5.31 -2.78 -7.42
CA GLN A 73 4.60 -2.03 -8.45
C GLN A 73 5.54 -1.54 -9.57
N ALA A 74 6.78 -1.16 -9.25
CA ALA A 74 7.76 -0.71 -10.25
C ALA A 74 8.22 -1.82 -11.22
N TYR A 75 8.11 -3.09 -10.83
CA TYR A 75 8.53 -4.23 -11.67
C TYR A 75 7.41 -4.79 -12.55
N GLU A 76 6.14 -4.42 -12.36
CA GLU A 76 4.99 -5.03 -13.05
C GLU A 76 5.15 -5.05 -14.58
N ALA A 77 5.52 -3.91 -15.18
CA ALA A 77 5.71 -3.82 -16.63
C ALA A 77 6.89 -4.69 -17.12
N ARG A 78 7.96 -4.81 -16.33
CA ARG A 78 9.12 -5.65 -16.65
C ARG A 78 8.79 -7.14 -16.51
N LEU A 79 8.00 -7.51 -15.51
CA LEU A 79 7.52 -8.88 -15.33
C LEU A 79 6.57 -9.30 -16.46
N ALA A 80 5.66 -8.41 -16.87
CA ALA A 80 4.80 -8.64 -18.03
C ALA A 80 5.62 -8.83 -19.31
N LYS A 81 6.64 -7.98 -19.51
CA LYS A 81 7.57 -8.12 -20.64
C LYS A 81 8.34 -9.44 -20.60
N LEU A 82 8.82 -9.86 -19.43
CA LEU A 82 9.49 -11.16 -19.27
C LEU A 82 8.56 -12.30 -19.68
N TYR A 83 7.29 -12.28 -19.24
CA TYR A 83 6.31 -13.29 -19.66
C TYR A 83 6.16 -13.34 -21.19
N GLU A 84 5.92 -12.20 -21.84
CA GLU A 84 5.71 -12.13 -23.30
C GLU A 84 6.95 -12.58 -24.09
N ASP A 85 8.15 -12.17 -23.68
CA ASP A 85 9.39 -12.48 -24.39
C ASP A 85 9.82 -13.95 -24.24
N TYR A 86 9.44 -14.61 -23.14
CA TYR A 86 9.91 -15.96 -22.79
C TYR A 86 8.85 -17.05 -22.92
N LYS A 87 7.56 -16.71 -22.97
CA LYS A 87 6.50 -17.69 -23.27
C LYS A 87 6.75 -18.44 -24.58
N PRO A 88 7.17 -17.81 -25.71
CA PRO A 88 7.50 -18.54 -26.95
C PRO A 88 8.74 -19.45 -26.84
N LYS A 89 9.49 -19.36 -25.76
CA LYS A 89 10.67 -20.19 -25.47
C LYS A 89 10.35 -21.33 -24.48
N ASP A 90 9.07 -21.63 -24.28
CA ASP A 90 8.55 -22.63 -23.34
C ASP A 90 8.93 -22.35 -21.88
N VAL A 91 8.96 -21.06 -21.48
CA VAL A 91 9.11 -20.66 -20.07
C VAL A 91 7.75 -20.36 -19.45
N ALA A 92 7.50 -20.94 -18.28
CA ALA A 92 6.38 -20.58 -17.43
C ALA A 92 6.76 -19.46 -16.47
N VAL A 93 5.86 -18.49 -16.27
CA VAL A 93 6.00 -17.45 -15.24
C VAL A 93 4.74 -17.46 -14.40
N VAL A 94 4.89 -17.47 -13.09
CA VAL A 94 3.80 -17.41 -12.11
C VAL A 94 4.14 -16.38 -11.05
N ALA A 95 3.20 -15.48 -10.77
CA ALA A 95 3.30 -14.52 -9.68
C ALA A 95 2.49 -15.00 -8.48
N ILE A 96 2.99 -14.83 -7.26
CA ILE A 96 2.32 -15.23 -6.02
C ILE A 96 2.30 -14.05 -5.05
N SER A 97 1.12 -13.72 -4.51
CA SER A 97 0.96 -12.77 -3.41
C SER A 97 1.04 -13.49 -2.07
N PRO A 98 2.11 -13.28 -1.26
CA PRO A 98 2.30 -13.98 0.00
C PRO A 98 1.67 -13.27 1.20
N ASN A 99 1.16 -12.06 1.00
CA ASN A 99 0.83 -11.15 2.10
C ASN A 99 -0.53 -11.47 2.72
N ASP A 100 -0.58 -11.56 4.05
CA ASP A 100 -1.83 -11.55 4.78
C ASP A 100 -2.34 -10.10 4.87
N PRO A 101 -3.50 -9.77 4.28
CA PRO A 101 -4.01 -8.40 4.30
C PRO A 101 -4.29 -7.89 5.72
N LYS A 102 -4.55 -8.77 6.70
CA LYS A 102 -4.77 -8.39 8.10
C LYS A 102 -3.48 -8.01 8.84
N ALA A 103 -2.32 -8.32 8.25
CA ALA A 103 -1.01 -7.97 8.78
C ALA A 103 -0.44 -6.69 8.15
N VAL A 104 -1.10 -6.12 7.13
CA VAL A 104 -0.69 -4.88 6.49
C VAL A 104 -1.22 -3.70 7.31
N ARG A 105 -0.35 -2.79 7.73
CA ARG A 105 -0.80 -1.54 8.36
C ARG A 105 -1.27 -0.55 7.30
N LEU A 106 -2.23 0.30 7.65
CA LEU A 106 -2.75 1.30 6.71
C LEU A 106 -1.65 2.25 6.18
N ASP A 107 -0.70 2.66 7.01
CA ASP A 107 0.41 3.53 6.59
C ASP A 107 1.38 2.87 5.61
N GLU A 108 1.38 1.53 5.51
CA GLU A 108 2.13 0.80 4.49
C GLU A 108 1.43 0.80 3.12
N LEU A 109 0.13 1.15 3.06
CA LEU A 109 -0.63 1.26 1.83
C LEU A 109 -0.52 2.64 1.15
N GLY A 110 0.38 3.51 1.62
CA GLY A 110 0.50 4.89 1.14
C GLY A 110 0.95 5.08 -0.32
N TYR A 111 1.26 3.99 -1.04
CA TYR A 111 1.65 3.97 -2.46
C TYR A 111 0.65 3.22 -3.35
N THR A 112 -0.52 2.83 -2.82
CA THR A 112 -1.50 2.04 -3.56
C THR A 112 -2.93 2.49 -3.28
N ASP A 113 -3.82 2.17 -4.20
CA ASP A 113 -5.27 2.29 -4.09
C ASP A 113 -5.95 0.97 -3.66
N LEU A 114 -5.20 -0.13 -3.70
CA LEU A 114 -5.64 -1.52 -3.50
C LEU A 114 -4.72 -2.21 -2.49
N ASP A 115 -5.29 -2.86 -1.47
CA ASP A 115 -4.55 -3.72 -0.55
C ASP A 115 -4.21 -5.09 -1.19
N ASP A 116 -3.64 -6.01 -0.41
CA ASP A 116 -3.22 -7.35 -0.87
C ASP A 116 -4.30 -8.44 -0.72
N SER A 117 -5.55 -8.08 -0.46
CA SER A 117 -6.65 -9.05 -0.44
C SER A 117 -6.85 -9.66 -1.82
N PHE A 118 -7.37 -10.90 -1.86
CA PHE A 118 -7.61 -11.60 -3.12
C PHE A 118 -8.57 -10.86 -4.06
N GLU A 119 -9.59 -10.19 -3.51
CA GLU A 119 -10.51 -9.37 -4.31
C GLU A 119 -9.81 -8.15 -4.95
N HIS A 120 -8.93 -7.48 -4.21
CA HIS A 120 -8.15 -6.37 -4.75
C HIS A 120 -7.05 -6.84 -5.73
N MET A 121 -6.50 -8.04 -5.55
CA MET A 121 -5.62 -8.65 -6.55
C MET A 121 -6.34 -8.86 -7.89
N LYS A 122 -7.61 -9.30 -7.89
CA LYS A 122 -8.42 -9.43 -9.14
C LYS A 122 -8.57 -8.09 -9.84
N ILE A 123 -8.88 -7.03 -9.08
CA ILE A 123 -8.99 -5.67 -9.63
C ILE A 123 -7.66 -5.22 -10.23
N ARG A 124 -6.54 -5.39 -9.49
CA ARG A 124 -5.22 -4.96 -9.96
C ARG A 124 -4.80 -5.69 -11.22
N ALA A 125 -4.92 -7.02 -11.24
CA ALA A 125 -4.57 -7.84 -12.39
C ALA A 125 -5.38 -7.49 -13.64
N ARG A 126 -6.69 -7.23 -13.48
CA ARG A 126 -7.56 -6.78 -14.57
C ARG A 126 -7.12 -5.42 -15.10
N ASP A 127 -6.92 -4.45 -14.21
CA ASP A 127 -6.65 -3.06 -14.61
C ASP A 127 -5.25 -2.92 -15.24
N HIS A 128 -4.27 -3.68 -14.76
CA HIS A 128 -2.90 -3.72 -15.27
C HIS A 128 -2.69 -4.79 -16.36
N LYS A 129 -3.75 -5.55 -16.70
CA LYS A 129 -3.75 -6.57 -17.77
C LYS A 129 -2.62 -7.59 -17.62
N TYR A 130 -2.46 -8.15 -16.43
CA TYR A 130 -1.41 -9.14 -16.18
C TYR A 130 -1.56 -10.33 -17.14
N PRO A 131 -0.51 -10.67 -17.91
CA PRO A 131 -0.58 -11.76 -18.88
C PRO A 131 -0.22 -13.13 -18.26
N TYR A 132 0.28 -13.13 -17.03
CA TYR A 132 0.69 -14.31 -16.26
C TYR A 132 -0.32 -14.65 -15.15
N PRO A 133 -0.38 -15.92 -14.69
CA PRO A 133 -1.11 -16.28 -13.49
C PRO A 133 -0.65 -15.48 -12.27
N TYR A 134 -1.60 -14.92 -11.52
CA TYR A 134 -1.35 -14.23 -10.25
C TYR A 134 -2.14 -14.92 -9.13
N LEU A 135 -1.41 -15.60 -8.24
CA LEU A 135 -1.95 -16.54 -7.27
C LEU A 135 -1.91 -15.95 -5.86
N TYR A 136 -2.81 -16.39 -4.99
CA TYR A 136 -2.89 -15.92 -3.61
C TYR A 136 -2.47 -16.99 -2.60
N ASP A 137 -1.40 -16.70 -1.86
CA ASP A 137 -0.92 -17.51 -0.73
C ASP A 137 -1.13 -16.80 0.62
N GLY A 138 -1.69 -15.60 0.65
CA GLY A 138 -1.79 -14.78 1.87
C GLY A 138 -2.64 -15.39 3.00
N GLU A 139 -3.52 -16.35 2.71
CA GLU A 139 -4.33 -17.03 3.73
C GLU A 139 -3.51 -17.98 4.61
N SER A 140 -2.61 -18.79 4.01
CA SER A 140 -1.81 -19.79 4.75
C SER A 140 -0.33 -19.39 4.88
N GLN A 141 0.16 -18.69 3.86
CA GLN A 141 1.55 -18.31 3.64
C GLN A 141 2.49 -19.52 3.61
N ALA A 142 1.96 -20.71 3.34
CA ALA A 142 2.70 -21.96 3.40
C ALA A 142 3.70 -22.05 2.24
N VAL A 143 3.30 -21.58 1.04
CA VAL A 143 4.17 -21.58 -0.14
C VAL A 143 5.29 -20.57 0.04
N ALA A 144 4.99 -19.36 0.50
CA ALA A 144 5.97 -18.33 0.81
C ALA A 144 6.99 -18.80 1.86
N LYS A 145 6.54 -19.53 2.89
CA LYS A 145 7.43 -20.13 3.91
C LYS A 145 8.30 -21.24 3.31
N ALA A 146 7.73 -22.12 2.50
CA ALA A 146 8.45 -23.23 1.89
C ALA A 146 9.52 -22.77 0.90
N TYR A 147 9.27 -21.68 0.17
CA TYR A 147 10.24 -21.07 -0.74
C TYR A 147 11.25 -20.16 -0.02
N GLY A 148 10.94 -19.72 1.20
CA GLY A 148 11.75 -18.78 1.96
C GLY A 148 11.69 -17.36 1.40
N CYS A 149 10.48 -16.88 1.08
CA CYS A 149 10.24 -15.56 0.54
C CYS A 149 10.55 -14.44 1.56
N LEU A 150 11.64 -13.70 1.34
CA LEU A 150 12.05 -12.60 2.22
C LEU A 150 11.34 -11.26 1.97
N ALA A 151 11.01 -10.97 0.71
CA ALA A 151 10.49 -9.66 0.33
C ALA A 151 9.65 -9.73 -0.95
N THR A 152 8.97 -8.62 -1.26
CA THR A 152 8.24 -8.42 -2.49
C THR A 152 8.88 -7.26 -3.28
N PRO A 153 9.40 -7.50 -4.51
CA PRO A 153 9.43 -8.78 -5.23
C PRO A 153 10.60 -9.70 -4.83
N HIS A 154 10.45 -11.01 -4.99
CA HIS A 154 11.52 -12.01 -4.86
C HIS A 154 11.36 -13.08 -5.95
N VAL A 155 12.40 -13.26 -6.76
CA VAL A 155 12.40 -14.15 -7.92
C VAL A 155 13.06 -15.47 -7.59
N PHE A 156 12.45 -16.57 -8.05
CA PHE A 156 13.00 -17.92 -8.05
C PHE A 156 12.88 -18.49 -9.46
N ILE A 157 13.96 -19.03 -10.03
CA ILE A 157 13.97 -19.65 -11.36
C ILE A 157 14.41 -21.09 -11.25
N PHE A 158 13.56 -21.98 -11.72
CA PHE A 158 13.78 -23.41 -11.75
C PHE A 158 14.00 -23.89 -13.18
N ASP A 159 14.88 -24.87 -13.37
CA ASP A 159 15.08 -25.54 -14.66
C ASP A 159 13.98 -26.58 -14.96
N ALA A 160 14.12 -27.31 -16.08
CA ALA A 160 13.19 -28.33 -16.55
C ALA A 160 12.96 -29.47 -15.53
N GLU A 161 13.93 -29.74 -14.65
CA GLU A 161 13.83 -30.75 -13.59
C GLU A 161 13.23 -30.16 -12.29
N ARG A 162 12.77 -28.90 -12.36
CA ARG A 162 12.30 -28.11 -11.21
C ARG A 162 13.34 -27.98 -10.11
N LYS A 163 14.62 -27.90 -10.48
CA LYS A 163 15.72 -27.56 -9.56
C LYS A 163 15.96 -26.07 -9.56
N LEU A 164 16.10 -25.46 -8.39
CA LEU A 164 16.34 -24.03 -8.26
C LEU A 164 17.71 -23.68 -8.83
N ARG A 165 17.75 -22.77 -9.79
CA ARG A 165 18.98 -22.31 -10.45
C ARG A 165 19.28 -20.84 -10.19
N TYR A 166 18.27 -20.08 -9.77
CA TYR A 166 18.43 -18.69 -9.38
C TYR A 166 17.44 -18.30 -8.29
N GLN A 167 17.90 -17.54 -7.29
CA GLN A 167 17.04 -16.79 -6.38
C GLN A 167 17.59 -15.39 -6.08
N GLY A 168 16.71 -14.39 -6.00
CA GLY A 168 17.08 -13.05 -5.62
C GLY A 168 16.23 -11.95 -6.26
N ARG A 169 16.86 -10.81 -6.58
CA ARG A 169 16.21 -9.66 -7.22
C ARG A 169 15.88 -9.91 -8.69
N PHE A 170 15.01 -9.10 -9.27
CA PHE A 170 14.77 -9.13 -10.71
C PHE A 170 15.93 -8.46 -11.48
N ASP A 171 16.27 -7.23 -11.09
CA ASP A 171 17.37 -6.42 -11.61
C ASP A 171 17.88 -5.44 -10.52
N ASP A 172 18.79 -4.52 -10.85
CA ASP A 172 19.35 -3.54 -9.90
C ASP A 172 18.63 -2.18 -9.83
N ALA A 173 17.45 -2.04 -10.44
CA ALA A 173 16.75 -0.75 -10.47
C ALA A 173 15.22 -0.87 -10.33
N GLU A 174 14.64 -0.08 -9.43
CA GLU A 174 13.18 0.01 -9.31
C GLU A 174 12.58 0.86 -10.44
N VAL A 175 12.79 2.19 -10.38
CA VAL A 175 12.22 3.16 -11.33
C VAL A 175 13.24 3.63 -12.38
N LYS A 176 14.53 3.50 -12.08
CA LYS A 176 15.62 3.89 -12.98
C LYS A 176 15.86 2.81 -14.03
N THR A 177 16.58 3.15 -15.09
CA THR A 177 17.06 2.16 -16.04
C THR A 177 18.01 1.19 -15.33
N PRO A 178 17.74 -0.13 -15.35
CA PRO A 178 18.64 -1.12 -14.76
C PRO A 178 19.97 -1.18 -15.52
N LYS A 179 21.04 -1.49 -14.80
CA LYS A 179 22.38 -1.76 -15.33
C LYS A 179 22.71 -3.24 -15.30
N SER A 180 22.09 -4.01 -14.39
CA SER A 180 22.12 -5.47 -14.39
C SER A 180 20.74 -6.02 -14.72
N HIS A 181 20.69 -7.21 -15.31
CA HIS A 181 19.44 -7.91 -15.64
C HIS A 181 19.50 -9.33 -15.07
N ASP A 182 19.59 -9.44 -13.76
CA ASP A 182 20.05 -10.68 -13.09
C ASP A 182 19.12 -11.87 -13.35
N ALA A 183 17.80 -11.69 -13.20
CA ALA A 183 16.82 -12.75 -13.46
C ALA A 183 16.80 -13.16 -14.94
N ILE A 184 16.89 -12.20 -15.86
CA ILE A 184 16.94 -12.44 -17.31
C ILE A 184 18.21 -13.19 -17.71
N ALA A 185 19.37 -12.75 -17.20
CA ALA A 185 20.66 -13.40 -17.46
C ALA A 185 20.70 -14.83 -16.92
N ALA A 186 20.10 -15.07 -15.74
CA ALA A 186 19.95 -16.42 -15.21
C ALA A 186 19.04 -17.30 -16.07
N LEU A 187 17.88 -16.76 -16.49
CA LEU A 187 16.94 -17.47 -17.35
C LEU A 187 17.58 -17.84 -18.71
N ASP A 188 18.31 -16.91 -19.32
CA ASP A 188 19.02 -17.16 -20.58
C ASP A 188 20.14 -18.21 -20.42
N ALA A 189 20.84 -18.23 -19.28
CA ALA A 189 21.83 -19.25 -19.00
C ALA A 189 21.18 -20.64 -18.87
N ILE A 190 20.07 -20.75 -18.13
CA ILE A 190 19.31 -21.99 -17.94
C ILE A 190 18.81 -22.53 -19.29
N LEU A 191 18.19 -21.68 -20.11
CA LEU A 191 17.69 -22.06 -21.43
C LEU A 191 18.80 -22.48 -22.41
N ALA A 192 20.01 -21.93 -22.25
CA ALA A 192 21.19 -22.31 -23.00
C ALA A 192 21.91 -23.56 -22.45
N GLY A 193 21.41 -24.18 -21.37
CA GLY A 193 22.07 -25.30 -20.71
C GLY A 193 23.42 -24.93 -20.05
N ARG A 194 23.60 -23.66 -19.68
CA ARG A 194 24.82 -23.14 -19.03
C ARG A 194 24.61 -22.94 -17.54
N ASP A 195 25.71 -22.84 -16.81
CA ASP A 195 25.67 -22.43 -15.40
C ASP A 195 25.28 -20.97 -15.24
N VAL A 196 24.47 -20.69 -14.23
CA VAL A 196 24.12 -19.34 -13.81
C VAL A 196 25.31 -18.75 -13.05
N ALA A 197 25.97 -17.75 -13.63
CA ALA A 197 27.19 -17.16 -13.05
C ALA A 197 26.97 -16.53 -11.66
N THR A 198 25.77 -16.01 -11.41
CA THR A 198 25.38 -15.42 -10.12
C THR A 198 24.02 -15.99 -9.73
N PRO A 199 23.98 -17.20 -9.14
CA PRO A 199 22.74 -17.91 -8.87
C PRO A 199 21.98 -17.33 -7.66
N THR A 200 22.66 -16.54 -6.83
CA THR A 200 22.04 -15.87 -5.68
C THR A 200 22.37 -14.38 -5.69
N THR A 201 21.34 -13.53 -5.59
CA THR A 201 21.51 -12.10 -5.39
C THR A 201 20.73 -11.62 -4.16
N ARG A 202 21.09 -10.44 -3.64
CA ARG A 202 20.33 -9.82 -2.54
C ARG A 202 18.98 -9.33 -3.08
N VAL A 203 17.93 -9.55 -2.31
CA VAL A 203 16.57 -9.06 -2.60
C VAL A 203 16.39 -7.68 -1.99
N PHE A 204 15.72 -6.79 -2.71
CA PHE A 204 15.34 -5.46 -2.26
C PHE A 204 13.84 -5.26 -2.50
N GLY A 205 13.12 -4.85 -1.46
CA GLY A 205 11.68 -4.65 -1.50
C GLY A 205 11.08 -4.57 -0.10
N CYS A 206 9.75 -4.51 -0.02
CA CYS A 206 9.05 -4.57 1.26
C CYS A 206 9.09 -6.00 1.81
N SER A 207 9.26 -6.14 3.13
CA SER A 207 9.13 -7.44 3.79
C SER A 207 7.74 -8.05 3.54
N THR A 208 7.69 -9.37 3.46
CA THR A 208 6.43 -10.12 3.43
C THR A 208 5.57 -9.79 4.66
N LYS A 209 4.25 -9.67 4.47
CA LYS A 209 3.31 -9.33 5.54
C LYS A 209 2.79 -10.60 6.19
N TRP A 210 3.59 -11.13 7.11
CA TRP A 210 3.35 -12.38 7.82
C TRP A 210 2.19 -12.27 8.81
N SER A 211 1.35 -13.31 8.89
CA SER A 211 0.15 -13.35 9.73
C SER A 211 0.42 -13.28 11.23
N ASP A 212 1.64 -13.59 11.67
CA ASP A 212 2.06 -13.37 13.06
C ASP A 212 2.14 -11.88 13.44
N LYS A 213 2.13 -10.98 12.45
CA LYS A 213 2.11 -9.52 12.64
C LYS A 213 0.71 -8.90 12.69
N GLN A 214 -0.37 -9.68 12.57
CA GLN A 214 -1.73 -9.16 12.69
C GLN A 214 -1.96 -8.39 14.02
N ALA A 215 -1.34 -8.83 15.11
CA ALA A 215 -1.44 -8.14 16.40
C ALA A 215 -0.83 -6.74 16.36
N ASP A 216 0.31 -6.57 15.67
CA ASP A 216 0.97 -5.28 15.52
C ASP A 216 0.16 -4.34 14.63
N ALA A 217 -0.47 -4.87 13.58
CA ALA A 217 -1.40 -4.11 12.72
C ALA A 217 -2.61 -3.61 13.52
N ARG A 218 -3.24 -4.47 14.34
CA ARG A 218 -4.34 -4.06 15.24
C ARG A 218 -3.91 -3.02 16.25
N LYS A 219 -2.75 -3.18 16.88
CA LYS A 219 -2.20 -2.20 17.83
C LYS A 219 -1.97 -0.83 17.19
N SER A 220 -1.57 -0.81 15.92
CA SER A 220 -1.41 0.42 15.14
C SER A 220 -2.76 1.13 14.95
N LEU A 221 -3.82 0.38 14.64
CA LEU A 221 -5.19 0.90 14.58
C LEU A 221 -5.66 1.46 15.91
N GLU A 222 -5.50 0.71 17.01
CA GLU A 222 -5.86 1.17 18.37
C GLU A 222 -5.13 2.47 18.74
N THR A 223 -3.84 2.58 18.37
CA THR A 223 -3.05 3.79 18.59
C THR A 223 -3.61 4.97 17.81
N TRP A 224 -4.00 4.76 16.54
CA TRP A 224 -4.60 5.82 15.73
C TRP A 224 -6.03 6.17 16.13
N ASP A 225 -6.79 5.21 16.67
CA ASP A 225 -8.15 5.44 17.18
C ASP A 225 -8.13 6.31 18.46
N ALA A 226 -7.03 6.25 19.22
CA ALA A 226 -6.79 7.07 20.41
C ALA A 226 -6.25 8.48 20.10
N GLU A 227 -5.99 8.82 18.83
CA GLU A 227 -5.50 10.15 18.47
C GLU A 227 -6.55 11.23 18.79
N PRO A 228 -6.11 12.41 19.28
CA PRO A 228 -7.04 13.47 19.62
C PRO A 228 -7.75 14.00 18.38
N VAL A 229 -9.07 14.09 18.47
CA VAL A 229 -9.93 14.70 17.46
C VAL A 229 -10.39 16.08 17.95
N ALA A 230 -10.16 17.08 17.11
CA ALA A 230 -10.56 18.47 17.33
C ALA A 230 -11.31 19.01 16.10
N ILE A 231 -12.09 20.07 16.31
CA ILE A 231 -12.79 20.81 15.26
C ILE A 231 -12.70 22.30 15.59
N GLU A 232 -12.43 23.14 14.59
CA GLU A 232 -12.36 24.60 14.76
C GLU A 232 -13.29 25.36 13.83
N PRO A 233 -13.77 26.55 14.20
CA PRO A 233 -14.54 27.38 13.28
C PRO A 233 -13.67 27.84 12.11
N ILE A 234 -14.25 27.89 10.91
CA ILE A 234 -13.65 28.53 9.72
C ILE A 234 -14.64 29.54 9.14
N ASP A 235 -14.18 30.74 8.82
CA ASP A 235 -14.98 31.75 8.12
C ASP A 235 -14.79 31.66 6.59
N LEU A 236 -15.54 32.47 5.84
CA LEU A 236 -15.48 32.46 4.37
C LEU A 236 -14.09 32.85 3.83
N ALA A 237 -13.37 33.74 4.51
CA ALA A 237 -12.00 34.10 4.14
C ALA A 237 -11.03 32.92 4.33
N GLY A 238 -11.19 32.16 5.42
CA GLY A 238 -10.45 30.93 5.69
C GLY A 238 -10.75 29.85 4.65
N VAL A 239 -12.01 29.69 4.25
CA VAL A 239 -12.41 28.76 3.18
C VAL A 239 -11.77 29.15 1.85
N ALA A 240 -11.81 30.43 1.47
CA ALA A 240 -11.15 30.93 0.26
C ALA A 240 -9.63 30.72 0.29
N LYS A 241 -8.99 30.84 1.47
CA LYS A 241 -7.57 30.52 1.64
C LYS A 241 -7.30 29.02 1.50
N LEU A 242 -8.16 28.16 2.05
CA LEU A 242 -8.06 26.71 1.91
C LEU A 242 -8.17 26.30 0.43
N ALA A 243 -9.11 26.89 -0.32
CA ALA A 243 -9.33 26.59 -1.73
C ALA A 243 -8.10 26.88 -2.61
N LYS A 244 -7.31 27.92 -2.28
CA LYS A 244 -6.04 28.21 -2.95
C LYS A 244 -4.96 27.15 -2.73
N ASN A 245 -5.06 26.35 -1.67
CA ASN A 245 -4.14 25.27 -1.33
C ASN A 245 -2.65 25.61 -1.59
N GLU A 246 -2.16 26.72 -1.04
CA GLU A 246 -0.82 27.29 -1.29
C GLU A 246 0.35 26.43 -0.76
N GLY A 247 0.08 25.26 -0.20
CA GLY A 247 1.08 24.30 0.25
C GLY A 247 1.54 23.33 -0.84
N ASP A 248 2.34 22.34 -0.47
CA ASP A 248 2.91 21.30 -1.35
C ASP A 248 2.10 19.99 -1.38
N LYS A 249 0.98 19.93 -0.65
CA LYS A 249 0.16 18.74 -0.49
C LYS A 249 -1.08 18.77 -1.39
N TYR A 250 -1.44 17.60 -1.91
CA TYR A 250 -2.80 17.37 -2.40
C TYR A 250 -3.76 17.33 -1.21
N THR A 251 -4.77 18.20 -1.21
CA THR A 251 -5.73 18.29 -0.10
C THR A 251 -7.08 17.71 -0.53
N VAL A 252 -7.50 16.63 0.13
CA VAL A 252 -8.89 16.17 0.08
C VAL A 252 -9.72 17.08 0.98
N VAL A 253 -10.77 17.68 0.44
CA VAL A 253 -11.76 18.45 1.22
C VAL A 253 -13.09 17.72 1.17
N ASN A 254 -13.61 17.28 2.31
CA ASN A 254 -14.95 16.72 2.43
C ASN A 254 -15.88 17.70 3.16
N VAL A 255 -16.99 18.06 2.52
CA VAL A 255 -18.03 18.93 3.04
C VAL A 255 -19.20 18.05 3.49
N TRP A 256 -19.56 18.16 4.77
CA TRP A 256 -20.49 17.24 5.43
C TRP A 256 -21.37 17.93 6.46
N ALA A 257 -22.32 17.22 7.06
CA ALA A 257 -23.06 17.68 8.22
C ALA A 257 -23.60 16.51 9.06
N THR A 258 -23.87 16.72 10.35
CA THR A 258 -24.37 15.66 11.25
C THR A 258 -25.75 15.14 10.88
N TRP A 259 -26.60 15.98 10.28
CA TRP A 259 -27.93 15.62 9.80
C TRP A 259 -27.92 14.88 8.45
N CYS A 260 -26.77 14.75 7.81
CA CYS A 260 -26.59 14.05 6.54
C CYS A 260 -26.14 12.60 6.79
N GLY A 261 -27.07 11.65 6.72
CA GLY A 261 -26.79 10.22 6.91
C GLY A 261 -25.64 9.68 6.05
N PRO A 262 -25.66 9.87 4.70
CA PRO A 262 -24.57 9.42 3.83
C PRO A 262 -23.22 10.02 4.20
N CYS A 263 -23.18 11.29 4.65
CA CYS A 263 -21.95 11.95 5.04
C CYS A 263 -21.29 11.26 6.25
N VAL A 264 -22.08 10.91 7.26
CA VAL A 264 -21.57 10.22 8.46
C VAL A 264 -21.12 8.80 8.13
N GLN A 265 -21.83 8.12 7.21
CA GLN A 265 -21.48 6.76 6.76
C GLN A 265 -20.12 6.68 6.04
N GLU A 266 -19.70 7.74 5.33
CA GLU A 266 -18.42 7.75 4.59
C GLU A 266 -17.21 8.24 5.41
N LEU A 267 -17.41 8.79 6.62
CA LEU A 267 -16.30 9.25 7.48
C LEU A 267 -15.20 8.18 7.72
N PRO A 268 -15.53 6.89 7.99
CA PRO A 268 -14.51 5.85 8.16
C PRO A 268 -13.60 5.68 6.94
N GLU A 269 -14.10 5.91 5.72
CA GLU A 269 -13.30 5.81 4.49
C GLU A 269 -12.28 6.95 4.39
N PHE A 270 -12.66 8.17 4.81
CA PHE A 270 -11.71 9.28 4.91
C PHE A 270 -10.66 9.05 6.00
N VAL A 271 -11.03 8.43 7.11
CA VAL A 271 -10.07 8.04 8.16
C VAL A 271 -9.08 7.00 7.64
N THR A 272 -9.56 5.99 6.92
CA THR A 272 -8.70 5.01 6.25
C THR A 272 -7.73 5.70 5.30
N MET A 273 -8.22 6.55 4.38
CA MET A 273 -7.36 7.29 3.45
C MET A 273 -6.37 8.22 4.15
N ASN A 274 -6.78 8.89 5.23
CA ASN A 274 -5.89 9.72 6.03
C ASN A 274 -4.75 8.89 6.62
N ARG A 275 -5.05 7.74 7.22
CA ARG A 275 -4.05 6.82 7.78
C ARG A 275 -3.12 6.25 6.71
N MET A 276 -3.65 5.98 5.52
CA MET A 276 -2.85 5.52 4.38
C MET A 276 -1.87 6.57 3.86
N TYR A 277 -2.34 7.80 3.63
CA TYR A 277 -1.60 8.75 2.80
C TYR A 277 -0.95 9.90 3.58
N ARG A 278 -1.26 10.13 4.86
CA ARG A 278 -0.75 11.31 5.62
C ARG A 278 0.77 11.39 5.78
N GLY A 279 1.50 10.29 5.52
CA GLY A 279 2.96 10.28 5.42
C GLY A 279 3.53 10.75 4.06
N ARG A 280 2.67 11.03 3.09
CA ARG A 280 3.00 11.51 1.73
C ARG A 280 2.60 12.98 1.58
N PRO A 281 2.83 13.63 0.41
CA PRO A 281 2.29 14.95 0.06
C PRO A 281 0.76 15.00 -0.05
N PHE A 282 0.07 14.67 1.04
CA PHE A 282 -1.36 14.50 1.17
C PHE A 282 -1.88 15.10 2.48
N ARG A 283 -3.09 15.66 2.45
CA ARG A 283 -3.82 16.14 3.63
C ARG A 283 -5.32 15.87 3.48
N LEU A 284 -5.96 15.47 4.58
CA LEU A 284 -7.42 15.47 4.70
C LEU A 284 -7.89 16.71 5.47
N VAL A 285 -8.88 17.40 4.91
CA VAL A 285 -9.64 18.46 5.58
C VAL A 285 -11.13 18.11 5.53
N THR A 286 -11.85 18.25 6.64
CA THR A 286 -13.31 18.17 6.66
C THR A 286 -13.91 19.53 7.02
N ILE A 287 -15.07 19.87 6.45
CA ILE A 287 -15.82 21.08 6.77
C ILE A 287 -17.26 20.67 7.05
N SER A 288 -17.67 20.79 8.32
CA SER A 288 -19.05 20.63 8.74
C SER A 288 -19.85 21.89 8.38
N LEU A 289 -21.02 21.69 7.78
CA LEU A 289 -22.02 22.72 7.50
C LEU A 289 -23.09 22.81 8.60
N ASP A 290 -22.92 22.12 9.73
CA ASP A 290 -23.77 22.32 10.90
C ASP A 290 -23.69 23.78 11.38
N ASP A 291 -24.73 24.24 12.07
CA ASP A 291 -24.68 25.54 12.75
C ASP A 291 -23.51 25.55 13.75
N VAL A 292 -22.76 26.65 13.85
CA VAL A 292 -21.63 26.74 14.79
C VAL A 292 -22.02 26.47 16.24
N ALA A 293 -23.28 26.74 16.63
CA ALA A 293 -23.84 26.37 17.93
C ALA A 293 -23.89 24.85 18.16
N LYS A 294 -23.85 24.05 17.08
CA LYS A 294 -23.81 22.58 17.05
C LYS A 294 -22.38 22.02 16.96
N LYS A 295 -21.34 22.84 17.16
CA LYS A 295 -19.92 22.42 17.20
C LYS A 295 -19.68 21.19 18.09
N ALA A 296 -20.36 21.11 19.23
CA ALA A 296 -20.23 19.98 20.16
C ALA A 296 -20.76 18.66 19.56
N ASP A 297 -21.90 18.71 18.86
CA ASP A 297 -22.50 17.55 18.21
C ASP A 297 -21.61 17.07 17.04
N ALA A 298 -21.12 18.01 16.20
CA ALA A 298 -20.18 17.70 15.13
C ALA A 298 -18.87 17.10 15.67
N LEU A 299 -18.33 17.64 16.76
CA LEU A 299 -17.14 17.08 17.42
C LEU A 299 -17.40 15.67 17.95
N ALA A 300 -18.57 15.40 18.53
CA ALA A 300 -18.93 14.08 19.02
C ALA A 300 -18.98 13.06 17.88
N THR A 301 -19.56 13.41 16.72
CA THR A 301 -19.55 12.56 15.52
C THR A 301 -18.12 12.30 15.03
N LEU A 302 -17.29 13.33 14.88
CA LEU A 302 -15.89 13.14 14.45
C LEU A 302 -15.09 12.25 15.41
N LYS A 303 -15.32 12.37 16.73
CA LYS A 303 -14.70 11.51 17.75
C LYS A 303 -15.19 10.06 17.63
N ALA A 304 -16.49 9.85 17.45
CA ALA A 304 -17.07 8.52 17.29
C ALA A 304 -16.53 7.77 16.06
N HIS A 305 -16.09 8.51 15.03
CA HIS A 305 -15.50 7.96 13.82
C HIS A 305 -13.97 8.09 13.75
N HIS A 306 -13.30 8.54 14.81
CA HIS A 306 -11.83 8.69 14.88
C HIS A 306 -11.22 9.58 13.79
N VAL A 307 -11.89 10.69 13.45
CA VAL A 307 -11.46 11.62 12.38
C VAL A 307 -10.32 12.53 12.86
N ALA A 308 -9.15 11.94 13.11
CA ALA A 308 -7.92 12.62 13.49
C ALA A 308 -7.25 13.30 12.28
N ALA A 309 -7.87 14.37 11.82
CA ALA A 309 -7.45 15.20 10.68
C ALA A 309 -7.69 16.69 10.98
N THR A 310 -7.49 17.56 9.99
CA THR A 310 -7.91 18.96 10.10
C THR A 310 -9.42 19.03 9.90
N ASN A 311 -10.18 19.34 10.96
CA ASN A 311 -11.62 19.47 10.86
C ASN A 311 -12.06 20.90 11.15
N TYR A 312 -12.97 21.41 10.32
CA TYR A 312 -13.58 22.71 10.49
C TYR A 312 -15.10 22.62 10.62
N ILE A 313 -15.70 23.62 11.26
CA ILE A 313 -17.13 23.92 11.19
C ILE A 313 -17.30 25.32 10.59
N LEU A 314 -18.18 25.46 9.60
CA LEU A 314 -18.38 26.74 8.94
C LEU A 314 -19.04 27.75 9.89
N ASN A 315 -18.39 28.89 10.12
CA ASN A 315 -18.93 30.03 10.85
C ASN A 315 -19.62 31.02 9.90
N SER A 316 -20.61 30.53 9.16
CA SER A 316 -21.46 31.30 8.24
C SER A 316 -22.72 30.51 7.93
N SER A 317 -23.85 31.21 7.79
CA SER A 317 -25.10 30.64 7.28
C SER A 317 -25.27 30.82 5.76
N ASP A 318 -24.43 31.64 5.13
CA ASP A 318 -24.49 31.93 3.69
C ASP A 318 -23.83 30.80 2.88
N ARG A 319 -24.68 29.98 2.24
CA ARG A 319 -24.25 28.80 1.47
C ARG A 319 -23.75 29.14 0.08
N ASP A 320 -24.30 30.18 -0.54
CA ASP A 320 -23.85 30.63 -1.85
C ASP A 320 -22.46 31.25 -1.74
N ALA A 321 -22.23 32.09 -0.72
CA ALA A 321 -20.90 32.64 -0.46
C ALA A 321 -19.87 31.55 -0.09
N PHE A 322 -20.29 30.50 0.62
CA PHE A 322 -19.42 29.34 0.87
C PHE A 322 -19.08 28.60 -0.43
N ALA A 323 -20.06 28.37 -1.31
CA ALA A 323 -19.85 27.76 -2.61
C ALA A 323 -18.84 28.59 -3.43
N GLU A 324 -19.03 29.89 -3.53
CA GLU A 324 -18.10 30.80 -4.22
C GLU A 324 -16.69 30.78 -3.62
N ALA A 325 -16.57 30.65 -2.30
CA ALA A 325 -15.28 30.60 -1.61
C ALA A 325 -14.53 29.27 -1.80
N LEU A 326 -15.23 28.14 -1.78
CA LEU A 326 -14.62 26.81 -1.87
C LEU A 326 -14.50 26.32 -3.32
N ASP A 327 -15.64 26.24 -4.01
CA ASP A 327 -15.76 25.77 -5.39
C ASP A 327 -17.10 26.22 -5.99
N PRO A 328 -17.11 27.25 -6.87
CA PRO A 328 -18.33 27.76 -7.51
C PRO A 328 -19.11 26.70 -8.33
N LYS A 329 -18.51 25.53 -8.59
CA LYS A 329 -19.17 24.40 -9.26
C LYS A 329 -19.92 23.47 -8.31
N TRP A 330 -19.90 23.72 -6.99
CA TRP A 330 -20.64 22.90 -6.04
C TRP A 330 -22.16 23.08 -6.23
N PRO A 331 -22.94 22.01 -6.48
CA PRO A 331 -24.38 22.12 -6.72
C PRO A 331 -25.23 22.39 -5.47
N GLY A 332 -24.65 22.38 -4.26
CA GLY A 332 -25.34 22.71 -3.00
C GLY A 332 -25.60 21.54 -2.03
N PRO A 333 -25.93 20.31 -2.46
CA PRO A 333 -26.08 19.18 -1.54
C PRO A 333 -24.75 18.67 -0.96
N VAL A 334 -24.81 18.17 0.28
CA VAL A 334 -23.78 17.34 0.91
C VAL A 334 -24.14 15.85 0.84
N PRO A 335 -23.16 14.91 0.83
CA PRO A 335 -21.73 15.17 0.90
C PRO A 335 -21.16 15.73 -0.41
N TYR A 336 -20.06 16.47 -0.28
CA TYR A 336 -19.29 16.97 -1.42
C TYR A 336 -17.79 16.80 -1.16
N THR A 337 -17.09 16.17 -2.10
CA THR A 337 -15.67 15.85 -1.96
C THR A 337 -14.87 16.44 -3.11
N LEU A 338 -13.77 17.10 -2.76
CA LEU A 338 -12.80 17.71 -3.67
C LEU A 338 -11.41 17.13 -3.44
N ILE A 339 -10.58 17.13 -4.48
CA ILE A 339 -9.12 17.06 -4.34
C ILE A 339 -8.53 18.32 -4.95
N LEU A 340 -7.83 19.10 -4.11
CA LEU A 340 -7.09 20.29 -4.50
C LEU A 340 -5.63 19.91 -4.71
N ALA A 341 -5.09 20.22 -5.88
CA ALA A 341 -3.65 20.17 -6.13
C ALA A 341 -2.94 21.35 -5.43
N PRO A 342 -1.61 21.27 -5.21
CA PRO A 342 -0.81 22.44 -4.86
C PRO A 342 -1.13 23.62 -5.79
N GLY A 343 -1.48 24.77 -5.22
CA GLY A 343 -1.91 25.96 -5.98
C GLY A 343 -3.40 26.05 -6.28
N GLY A 344 -4.21 25.10 -5.79
CA GLY A 344 -5.68 25.24 -5.72
C GLY A 344 -6.45 24.71 -6.93
N GLU A 345 -5.76 24.10 -7.91
CA GLU A 345 -6.46 23.43 -9.01
C GLU A 345 -7.28 22.25 -8.47
N VAL A 346 -8.58 22.24 -8.79
CA VAL A 346 -9.46 21.13 -8.42
C VAL A 346 -9.30 19.99 -9.43
N VAL A 347 -8.65 18.91 -9.01
CA VAL A 347 -8.34 17.75 -9.86
C VAL A 347 -9.33 16.58 -9.70
N TYR A 348 -10.26 16.69 -8.74
CA TYR A 348 -11.36 15.74 -8.53
C TYR A 348 -12.56 16.47 -7.89
N ARG A 349 -13.77 16.09 -8.30
CA ARG A 349 -15.05 16.57 -7.74
C ARG A 349 -16.03 15.41 -7.64
N LYS A 350 -16.72 15.31 -6.50
CA LYS A 350 -17.83 14.37 -6.31
C LYS A 350 -18.92 15.00 -5.47
N ALA A 351 -20.11 15.11 -6.06
CA ALA A 351 -21.35 15.39 -5.33
C ALA A 351 -22.05 14.08 -4.99
N GLY A 352 -22.60 13.99 -3.77
CA GLY A 352 -23.13 12.76 -3.22
C GLY A 352 -22.04 11.83 -2.69
N GLY A 353 -22.45 10.65 -2.22
CA GLY A 353 -21.54 9.69 -1.59
C GLY A 353 -20.40 9.26 -2.51
N ILE A 354 -19.22 9.06 -1.92
CA ILE A 354 -18.03 8.62 -2.67
C ILE A 354 -18.05 7.13 -3.02
N ASP A 355 -17.36 6.77 -4.10
CA ASP A 355 -16.74 5.44 -4.22
C ASP A 355 -15.32 5.56 -3.64
N PRO A 356 -14.98 4.88 -2.53
CA PRO A 356 -13.67 5.00 -1.91
C PRO A 356 -12.51 4.62 -2.84
N LEU A 357 -12.71 3.65 -3.74
CA LEU A 357 -11.68 3.24 -4.68
C LEU A 357 -11.43 4.32 -5.74
N GLU A 358 -12.48 5.01 -6.21
CA GLU A 358 -12.36 6.14 -7.13
C GLU A 358 -11.53 7.27 -6.52
N VAL A 359 -11.81 7.61 -5.25
CA VAL A 359 -11.06 8.65 -4.52
C VAL A 359 -9.61 8.24 -4.30
N ARG A 360 -9.35 7.00 -3.88
CA ARG A 360 -7.99 6.46 -3.71
C ARG A 360 -7.20 6.51 -5.02
N ARG A 361 -7.82 6.16 -6.16
CA ARG A 361 -7.20 6.28 -7.49
C ARG A 361 -6.87 7.71 -7.85
N ALA A 362 -7.79 8.64 -7.61
CA ALA A 362 -7.55 10.06 -7.87
C ALA A 362 -6.39 10.61 -7.02
N ILE A 363 -6.25 10.17 -5.76
CA ILE A 363 -5.12 10.50 -4.89
C ILE A 363 -3.82 9.91 -5.44
N VAL A 364 -3.78 8.59 -5.64
CA VAL A 364 -2.56 7.86 -6.03
C VAL A 364 -2.05 8.26 -7.41
N ALA A 365 -2.94 8.61 -8.35
CA ALA A 365 -2.58 9.18 -9.65
C ALA A 365 -1.78 10.49 -9.53
N LYS A 366 -1.88 11.19 -8.40
CA LYS A 366 -1.21 12.47 -8.15
C LYS A 366 0.03 12.33 -7.26
N ILE A 367 -0.03 11.48 -6.22
CA ILE A 367 1.08 11.30 -5.28
C ILE A 367 2.04 10.17 -5.66
N GLY A 368 1.71 9.37 -6.68
CA GLY A 368 2.58 8.32 -7.22
C GLY A 368 2.53 6.99 -6.47
N ARG A 369 2.89 5.93 -7.21
CA ARG A 369 2.87 4.51 -6.79
C ARG A 369 4.24 3.94 -6.41
N THR A 370 5.30 4.68 -6.66
CA THR A 370 6.70 4.30 -6.38
C THR A 370 7.36 5.40 -5.54
N TYR A 371 8.57 5.13 -5.03
CA TYR A 371 9.37 6.11 -4.29
C TYR A 371 9.75 7.34 -5.11
#